data_AF-A0AAV1EV23-F1
#
_entry.id   AF-A0AAV1EV23-F1
#
_cell.length_a   1.000
_cell.length_b   1.000
_cell.length_c   1.000
_cell.angle_alpha   90.00
_cell.angle_beta   90.00
_cell.angle_gamma   90.00
#
_symmetry.space_group_name_H-M   'P 1'
#
loop_
_entity.id
_entity.type
_entity.pdbx_description
1 polymer ?
#
loop_
_entity_poly.entity_id
_entity_poly.type
_entity_poly.pdbx_seq_one_letter_code
_entity_poly.pdbx_strand_id
1 'polypeptide(L)'
;MVVSGVGDYTRLRVSCKGQSQGQTAGRSYYCDFQGKPNLCRAYNLNPRHYFTQMMWDMRKLSHACQGPKIYRPQMCKKYPDDAQMTFLAAWPKTTTPRPSKPVQEPRKPVVPAQSRPATTPKAAKPQPVKPQPGKGPQTKKTTPKPGKTTTRPTEQSESKAARIASEYCWKSFHGVCTYFISWFQN
;
A
#
# COMPACT_ATOMS: atom_id res chain seq x y z
N MET A 1 -14.14 6.51 -9.29
CA MET A 1 -14.49 5.21 -8.68
C MET A 1 -15.93 5.28 -8.22
N VAL A 2 -16.63 4.15 -8.14
CA VAL A 2 -18.02 4.06 -7.68
C VAL A 2 -18.09 2.99 -6.60
N VAL A 3 -18.77 3.30 -5.48
CA VAL A 3 -18.99 2.37 -4.36
C VAL A 3 -20.46 1.99 -4.34
N SER A 4 -20.77 0.71 -4.08
CA SER A 4 -22.14 0.21 -3.99
C SER A 4 -22.25 -0.89 -2.93
N GLY A 5 -23.38 -0.94 -2.20
CA GLY A 5 -23.71 -2.06 -1.33
C GLY A 5 -24.41 -3.18 -2.10
N VAL A 6 -24.08 -4.44 -1.81
CA VAL A 6 -24.68 -5.65 -2.37
C VAL A 6 -24.81 -6.66 -1.23
N GLY A 7 -25.92 -6.59 -0.49
CA GLY A 7 -26.06 -7.26 0.81
C GLY A 7 -24.98 -6.79 1.79
N ASP A 8 -24.38 -7.72 2.53
CA ASP A 8 -23.24 -7.44 3.44
C ASP A 8 -21.98 -6.91 2.74
N TYR A 9 -21.88 -7.09 1.43
CA TYR A 9 -20.67 -6.76 0.69
C TYR A 9 -20.71 -5.33 0.17
N THR A 10 -19.61 -4.62 0.34
CA THR A 10 -19.32 -3.39 -0.39
C THR A 10 -18.54 -3.75 -1.66
N ARG A 11 -19.02 -3.28 -2.81
CA ARG A 11 -18.39 -3.42 -4.12
C ARG A 11 -17.84 -2.07 -4.56
N LEU A 12 -16.63 -2.06 -5.09
CA LEU A 12 -15.94 -0.87 -5.60
C LEU A 12 -15.61 -1.08 -7.08
N ARG A 13 -16.14 -0.23 -7.96
CA ARG A 13 -15.75 -0.15 -9.37
C ARG A 13 -14.72 0.96 -9.59
N VAL A 14 -13.58 0.58 -10.16
CA VAL A 14 -12.48 1.46 -10.54
C VAL A 14 -12.44 1.56 -12.05
N SER A 15 -12.87 2.69 -12.60
CA SER A 15 -12.76 2.99 -14.04
C SER A 15 -11.50 3.80 -14.30
N CYS A 16 -10.71 3.38 -15.28
CA CYS A 16 -9.52 4.05 -15.77
C CYS A 16 -9.73 4.42 -17.24
N LYS A 17 -9.40 5.65 -17.62
CA LYS A 17 -9.31 6.07 -19.02
C LYS A 17 -7.85 5.97 -19.45
N GLY A 18 -7.58 5.33 -20.59
CA GLY A 18 -6.25 5.36 -21.18
C GLY A 18 -5.87 6.78 -21.60
N GLN A 19 -4.57 7.08 -21.62
CA GLN A 19 -4.08 8.35 -22.16
C GLN A 19 -4.34 8.40 -23.67
N SER A 20 -4.83 9.53 -24.18
CA SER A 20 -5.00 9.76 -25.61
C SER A 20 -3.63 10.08 -26.22
N GLN A 21 -3.25 9.36 -27.28
CA GLN A 21 -2.00 9.63 -27.99
C GLN A 21 -2.37 10.28 -29.33
N GLY A 22 -2.31 11.62 -29.36
CA GLY A 22 -2.87 12.42 -30.46
C GLY A 22 -4.40 12.23 -30.57
N GLN A 23 -4.87 12.05 -31.81
CA GLN A 23 -6.30 11.87 -32.14
C GLN A 23 -6.89 10.52 -31.68
N THR A 24 -6.06 9.54 -31.30
CA THR A 24 -6.54 8.21 -30.89
C THR A 24 -6.87 8.17 -29.41
N ALA A 25 -8.16 8.09 -29.09
CA ALA A 25 -8.66 7.98 -27.71
C ALA A 25 -8.10 6.73 -27.02
N GLY A 26 -7.50 6.91 -25.84
CA GLY A 26 -6.92 5.82 -25.07
C GLY A 26 -7.97 4.81 -24.59
N ARG A 27 -7.67 3.52 -24.73
CA ARG A 27 -8.57 2.42 -24.32
C ARG A 27 -8.94 2.56 -22.84
N SER A 28 -10.23 2.69 -22.56
CA SER A 28 -10.76 2.70 -21.20
C SER A 28 -10.98 1.28 -20.69
N TYR A 29 -10.72 1.06 -19.40
CA TYR A 29 -10.90 -0.23 -18.73
C TYR A 29 -11.44 -0.02 -17.32
N TYR A 30 -11.97 -1.07 -16.70
CA TYR A 30 -12.38 -1.04 -15.31
C TYR A 30 -12.10 -2.34 -14.57
N CYS A 31 -12.02 -2.27 -13.25
CA CYS A 31 -12.02 -3.43 -12.37
C CYS A 31 -13.01 -3.25 -11.22
N ASP A 32 -13.59 -4.37 -10.80
CA ASP A 32 -14.45 -4.49 -9.65
C ASP A 32 -13.69 -5.14 -8.50
N PHE A 33 -13.87 -4.62 -7.30
CA PHE A 33 -13.40 -5.18 -6.04
C PHE A 33 -14.59 -5.40 -5.10
N GLN A 34 -14.46 -6.34 -4.16
CA GLN A 34 -15.49 -6.70 -3.19
C GLN A 34 -14.89 -7.03 -1.82
N GLY A 35 -15.63 -6.73 -0.75
CA GLY A 35 -15.34 -7.15 0.62
C GLY A 35 -16.40 -6.61 1.59
N LYS A 36 -16.18 -6.77 2.90
CA LYS A 36 -17.08 -6.38 4.00
C LYS A 36 -16.40 -5.35 4.91
N PRO A 37 -16.11 -4.12 4.44
CA PRO A 37 -15.34 -3.13 5.20
C PRO A 37 -16.08 -2.67 6.46
N ASN A 38 -17.40 -2.86 6.53
CA ASN A 38 -18.24 -2.66 7.71
C ASN A 38 -17.77 -3.46 8.95
N LEU A 39 -17.06 -4.58 8.77
CA LEU A 39 -16.43 -5.33 9.86
C LEU A 39 -15.33 -4.54 10.56
N CYS A 40 -14.74 -3.54 9.88
CA CYS A 40 -13.73 -2.65 10.43
C CYS A 40 -14.37 -1.41 11.07
N ARG A 41 -14.27 -1.28 12.40
CA ARG A 41 -14.84 -0.12 13.11
C ARG A 41 -14.31 1.23 12.59
N ALA A 42 -13.06 1.29 12.14
CA ALA A 42 -12.48 2.50 11.57
C ALA A 42 -13.13 2.90 10.24
N TYR A 43 -13.60 1.94 9.44
CA TYR A 43 -14.35 2.22 8.21
C TYR A 43 -15.68 2.90 8.53
N ASN A 44 -16.44 2.36 9.50
CA ASN A 44 -17.74 2.93 9.89
C ASN A 44 -17.63 4.37 10.41
N LEU A 45 -16.48 4.73 11.01
CA LEU A 45 -16.18 6.10 11.44
C LEU A 45 -15.76 7.03 10.28
N ASN A 46 -15.07 6.51 9.26
CA ASN A 46 -14.59 7.32 8.13
C ASN A 46 -14.42 6.48 6.85
N PRO A 47 -15.53 6.20 6.12
CA PRO A 47 -15.47 5.35 4.92
C PRO A 47 -14.71 6.04 3.77
N ARG A 48 -14.74 7.38 3.72
CA ARG A 48 -13.97 8.19 2.76
C ARG A 48 -12.47 7.95 2.91
N HIS A 49 -11.95 7.85 4.13
CA HIS A 49 -10.53 7.61 4.36
C HIS A 49 -10.08 6.22 3.90
N TYR A 50 -10.92 5.19 4.08
CA TYR A 50 -10.64 3.82 3.61
C TYR A 50 -10.43 3.76 2.10
N PHE A 51 -11.38 4.29 1.32
CA PHE A 51 -11.24 4.35 -0.13
C PHE A 51 -10.11 5.29 -0.56
N THR A 52 -9.85 6.36 0.19
CA THR A 52 -8.70 7.24 -0.07
C THR A 52 -7.37 6.48 0.05
N GLN A 53 -7.17 5.67 1.10
CA GLN A 53 -5.98 4.83 1.23
C GLN A 53 -5.85 3.86 0.05
N MET A 54 -6.94 3.20 -0.34
CA MET A 54 -6.96 2.28 -1.49
C MET A 54 -6.66 3.00 -2.83
N MET A 55 -7.14 4.24 -3.00
CA MET A 55 -6.80 5.10 -4.15
C MET A 55 -5.31 5.44 -4.20
N TRP A 56 -4.69 5.76 -3.06
CA TRP A 56 -3.25 6.05 -3.00
C TRP A 56 -2.41 4.85 -3.40
N ASP A 57 -2.81 3.63 -3.02
CA ASP A 57 -2.11 2.41 -3.46
C ASP A 57 -2.30 2.15 -4.97
N MET A 58 -3.51 2.35 -5.50
CA MET A 58 -3.76 2.22 -6.95
C MET A 58 -2.98 3.23 -7.81
N ARG A 59 -2.80 4.46 -7.32
CA ARG A 59 -2.05 5.52 -8.04
C ARG A 59 -0.56 5.25 -8.18
N LYS A 60 -0.01 4.31 -7.40
CA LYS A 60 1.40 3.86 -7.53
C LYS A 60 1.61 2.92 -8.72
N LEU A 61 0.53 2.46 -9.35
CA LEU A 61 0.54 1.50 -10.45
C LEU A 61 0.33 2.24 -11.77
N SER A 62 1.03 1.81 -12.83
CA SER A 62 0.71 2.20 -14.21
C SER A 62 -0.72 1.79 -14.60
N HIS A 63 -1.16 0.61 -14.12
CA HIS A 63 -2.50 0.08 -14.34
C HIS A 63 -3.12 -0.39 -13.02
N ALA A 64 -4.10 0.38 -12.51
CA ALA A 64 -4.78 0.09 -11.23
C ALA A 64 -5.33 -1.35 -11.09
N CYS A 65 -5.76 -1.97 -12.21
CA CYS A 65 -6.31 -3.33 -12.24
C CYS A 65 -5.26 -4.45 -12.30
N GLN A 66 -3.97 -4.12 -12.46
CA GLN A 66 -2.84 -5.06 -12.39
C GLN A 66 -2.18 -5.08 -10.99
N GLY A 67 -2.80 -4.40 -10.01
CA GLY A 67 -2.30 -4.27 -8.65
C GLY A 67 -2.44 -5.54 -7.79
N PRO A 68 -2.23 -5.42 -6.47
CA PRO A 68 -2.46 -6.52 -5.54
C PRO A 68 -3.90 -7.03 -5.62
N LYS A 69 -4.06 -8.36 -5.57
CA LYS A 69 -5.39 -9.00 -5.54
C LYS A 69 -6.22 -8.65 -4.30
N ILE A 70 -5.57 -8.24 -3.21
CA ILE A 70 -6.22 -7.81 -1.96
C ILE A 70 -5.56 -6.50 -1.53
N TYR A 71 -6.33 -5.42 -1.50
CA TYR A 71 -5.91 -4.15 -0.91
C TYR A 71 -6.23 -4.14 0.57
N ARG A 72 -5.23 -3.85 1.41
CA ARG A 72 -5.36 -3.79 2.88
C ARG A 72 -5.10 -2.38 3.41
N PRO A 73 -6.12 -1.49 3.43
CA PRO A 73 -6.03 -0.16 4.05
C PRO A 73 -5.47 -0.26 5.47
N GLN A 74 -4.49 0.56 5.81
CA GLN A 74 -3.79 0.52 7.11
C GLN A 74 -4.75 0.66 8.29
N MET A 75 -5.81 1.46 8.14
CA MET A 75 -6.86 1.63 9.16
C MET A 75 -7.63 0.34 9.49
N CYS A 76 -7.60 -0.66 8.60
CA CYS A 76 -8.27 -1.96 8.75
C CYS A 76 -7.30 -3.15 8.69
N LYS A 77 -5.98 -2.94 8.69
CA LYS A 77 -4.95 -3.99 8.49
C LYS A 77 -4.98 -5.12 9.52
N LYS A 78 -5.56 -4.90 10.70
CA LYS A 78 -5.70 -5.90 11.79
C LYS A 78 -6.99 -6.73 11.71
N TYR A 79 -7.90 -6.39 10.80
CA TYR A 79 -9.18 -7.08 10.63
C TYR A 79 -9.03 -8.27 9.65
N PRO A 80 -9.94 -9.27 9.70
CA PRO A 80 -9.91 -10.41 8.77
C PRO A 80 -9.87 -9.97 7.30
N ASP A 81 -9.45 -10.89 6.43
CA ASP A 81 -9.35 -10.63 4.99
C ASP A 81 -10.70 -10.25 4.35
N ASP A 82 -11.82 -10.73 4.93
CA ASP A 82 -13.18 -10.28 4.62
C ASP A 82 -13.37 -8.76 4.74
N ALA A 83 -12.67 -8.07 5.64
CA ALA A 83 -12.77 -6.62 5.80
C ALA A 83 -11.95 -5.82 4.77
N GLN A 84 -11.16 -6.51 3.95
CA GLN A 84 -10.26 -5.95 2.95
C GLN A 84 -10.94 -5.97 1.58
N MET A 85 -10.45 -5.17 0.62
CA MET A 85 -11.01 -5.17 -0.74
C MET A 85 -10.27 -6.17 -1.63
N THR A 86 -10.97 -7.23 -2.04
CA THR A 86 -10.45 -8.28 -2.92
C THR A 86 -10.88 -8.04 -4.35
N PHE A 87 -9.99 -8.25 -5.31
CA PHE A 87 -10.26 -8.16 -6.75
C PHE A 87 -11.28 -9.22 -7.18
N LEU A 88 -12.33 -8.77 -7.88
CA LEU A 88 -13.42 -9.62 -8.36
C LEU A 88 -13.33 -9.85 -9.87
N ALA A 89 -13.19 -8.79 -10.67
CA ALA A 89 -13.15 -8.87 -12.14
C ALA A 89 -12.50 -7.64 -12.77
N ALA A 90 -12.04 -7.76 -14.01
CA ALA A 90 -11.63 -6.64 -14.86
C ALA A 90 -12.20 -6.75 -16.28
N TRP A 91 -12.40 -5.60 -16.92
CA TRP A 91 -12.93 -5.45 -18.27
C TRP A 91 -12.16 -4.37 -19.05
N PRO A 92 -11.81 -4.59 -20.34
CA PRO A 92 -11.96 -5.86 -21.07
C PRO A 92 -11.19 -7.00 -20.40
N LYS A 93 -11.64 -8.24 -20.60
CA LYS A 93 -11.03 -9.43 -19.98
C LYS A 93 -9.61 -9.61 -20.54
N THR A 94 -8.62 -9.03 -19.86
CA THR A 94 -7.21 -9.27 -20.17
C THR A 94 -6.88 -10.71 -19.84
N THR A 95 -6.54 -11.50 -20.85
CA THR A 95 -5.92 -12.82 -20.71
C THR A 95 -4.50 -12.67 -20.17
N THR A 96 -4.39 -12.39 -18.88
CA THR A 96 -3.09 -12.37 -18.18
C THR A 96 -2.43 -13.74 -18.35
N PRO A 97 -1.21 -13.84 -18.90
CA PRO A 97 -0.47 -15.09 -18.92
C PRO A 97 -0.34 -15.60 -17.48
N ARG A 98 -0.80 -16.84 -17.25
CA ARG A 98 -0.56 -17.54 -15.99
C ARG A 98 0.95 -17.60 -15.78
N PRO A 99 1.51 -17.16 -14.64
CA PRO A 99 2.90 -17.44 -14.33
C PRO A 99 3.12 -18.94 -14.40
N SER A 100 4.00 -19.38 -15.29
CA SER A 100 4.23 -20.79 -15.59
C SER A 100 4.71 -21.51 -14.34
N LYS A 101 3.80 -22.19 -13.65
CA LYS A 101 4.18 -23.28 -12.75
C LYS A 101 4.69 -24.42 -13.64
N PRO A 102 5.86 -25.02 -13.35
CA PRO A 102 6.47 -26.01 -14.22
C PRO A 102 5.57 -27.23 -14.42
N VAL A 103 5.71 -27.83 -15.59
CA VAL A 103 4.93 -28.97 -16.09
C VAL A 103 5.05 -30.18 -15.16
N GLN A 104 3.90 -30.71 -14.72
CA GLN A 104 3.73 -32.14 -14.47
C GLN A 104 2.32 -32.58 -14.91
N GLU A 105 2.28 -33.32 -15.99
CA GLU A 105 1.13 -34.05 -16.57
C GLU A 105 1.73 -35.27 -17.32
N PRO A 106 1.05 -36.43 -17.48
CA PRO A 106 -0.30 -36.80 -17.04
C PRO A 106 -0.36 -37.98 -16.05
N ARG A 107 -1.49 -38.06 -15.33
CA ARG A 107 -2.00 -39.29 -14.72
C ARG A 107 -2.93 -40.01 -15.72
N LYS A 108 -2.84 -41.34 -15.80
CA LYS A 108 -3.88 -42.24 -16.37
C LYS A 108 -3.96 -43.57 -15.55
N PRO A 109 -5.01 -44.40 -15.66
CA PRO A 109 -5.83 -44.66 -14.46
C PRO A 109 -6.21 -46.14 -14.16
N VAL A 110 -6.57 -46.43 -12.89
CA VAL A 110 -7.50 -47.52 -12.42
C VAL A 110 -6.95 -48.96 -12.63
N VAL A 111 -7.11 -50.00 -11.79
CA VAL A 111 -8.15 -50.53 -10.86
C VAL A 111 -7.49 -51.16 -9.57
N PRO A 112 -8.17 -51.92 -8.64
CA PRO A 112 -7.76 -52.00 -7.22
C PRO A 112 -7.32 -53.40 -6.72
N ALA A 113 -7.07 -53.50 -5.40
CA ALA A 113 -7.31 -54.62 -4.46
C ALA A 113 -6.10 -55.00 -3.57
N GLN A 114 -6.36 -55.06 -2.24
CA GLN A 114 -5.76 -55.95 -1.21
C GLN A 114 -4.21 -55.87 -1.00
N SER A 115 -3.61 -56.05 0.19
CA SER A 115 -4.04 -56.56 1.49
C SER A 115 -3.15 -56.03 2.64
N ARG A 116 -3.66 -55.95 3.88
CA ARG A 116 -2.88 -55.93 5.14
C ARG A 116 -2.43 -57.38 5.48
N PRO A 117 -1.36 -57.67 6.27
CA PRO A 117 -1.10 -57.22 7.66
C PRO A 117 0.32 -56.61 7.85
N ALA A 118 0.69 -55.79 8.84
CA ALA A 118 0.51 -55.76 10.31
C ALA A 118 1.51 -56.62 11.13
N THR A 119 2.66 -56.05 11.51
CA THR A 119 3.41 -56.35 12.77
C THR A 119 4.33 -55.20 13.21
N THR A 120 4.72 -55.20 14.49
CA THR A 120 5.21 -54.10 15.36
C THR A 120 6.59 -54.45 16.01
N PRO A 121 7.17 -53.72 17.00
CA PRO A 121 7.39 -52.27 17.27
C PRO A 121 8.84 -51.97 17.81
N LYS A 122 9.01 -50.83 18.55
CA LYS A 122 10.17 -50.33 19.36
C LYS A 122 11.28 -49.64 18.55
N ALA A 123 11.93 -48.55 19.01
CA ALA A 123 11.73 -47.60 20.13
C ALA A 123 12.41 -46.24 19.75
N ALA A 124 12.52 -45.15 20.53
CA ALA A 124 12.27 -44.88 21.96
C ALA A 124 11.88 -43.39 22.21
N LYS A 125 12.38 -42.78 23.30
CA LYS A 125 12.36 -41.35 23.71
C LYS A 125 13.65 -41.12 24.56
N PRO A 126 14.14 -39.89 24.88
CA PRO A 126 13.44 -38.95 25.77
C PRO A 126 13.59 -37.43 25.46
N GLN A 127 12.83 -36.61 26.21
CA GLN A 127 12.96 -35.14 26.45
C GLN A 127 13.83 -34.90 27.72
N PRO A 128 14.11 -33.68 28.26
CA PRO A 128 13.56 -32.32 28.04
C PRO A 128 14.67 -31.25 27.74
N VAL A 129 14.52 -29.91 27.85
CA VAL A 129 14.47 -29.02 29.05
C VAL A 129 13.93 -27.60 28.65
N LYS A 130 13.36 -26.85 29.60
CA LYS A 130 12.90 -25.44 29.49
C LYS A 130 13.64 -24.57 30.53
N PRO A 131 13.95 -23.28 30.25
CA PRO A 131 13.44 -22.21 31.14
C PRO A 131 12.98 -20.90 30.44
N GLN A 132 12.17 -20.11 31.15
CA GLN A 132 11.90 -18.66 30.97
C GLN A 132 12.63 -17.91 32.13
N PRO A 133 12.29 -16.65 32.55
CA PRO A 133 12.03 -15.36 31.85
C PRO A 133 12.89 -14.17 32.38
N GLY A 134 12.81 -12.99 31.77
CA GLY A 134 13.12 -11.67 32.38
C GLY A 134 12.38 -10.55 31.62
N LYS A 135 11.65 -9.58 32.21
CA LYS A 135 11.97 -8.59 33.28
C LYS A 135 13.23 -7.77 32.94
N GLY A 136 13.20 -6.43 32.77
CA GLY A 136 12.12 -5.44 32.89
C GLY A 136 12.55 -4.04 32.36
N PRO A 137 11.77 -2.95 32.56
CA PRO A 137 11.95 -1.66 31.88
C PRO A 137 12.44 -0.48 32.76
N GLN A 138 13.15 0.49 32.16
CA GLN A 138 13.24 1.91 32.58
C GLN A 138 13.50 2.78 31.33
N THR A 139 12.70 3.79 30.96
CA THR A 139 12.52 5.15 31.53
C THR A 139 13.78 6.00 31.68
N LYS A 140 13.89 7.06 30.87
CA LYS A 140 14.11 8.44 31.35
C LYS A 140 13.73 9.49 30.29
N LYS A 141 13.02 10.54 30.72
CA LYS A 141 12.73 11.77 29.96
C LYS A 141 13.85 12.78 30.19
N THR A 142 14.22 13.56 29.18
CA THR A 142 14.38 15.02 29.31
C THR A 142 14.43 15.73 27.95
N THR A 143 13.70 16.84 27.84
CA THR A 143 13.97 17.96 26.91
C THR A 143 14.21 19.18 27.82
N PRO A 144 15.05 20.17 27.44
CA PRO A 144 14.50 21.31 26.70
C PRO A 144 15.45 21.99 25.66
N LYS A 145 14.85 22.69 24.69
CA LYS A 145 15.42 23.87 23.98
C LYS A 145 15.05 25.14 24.81
N PRO A 146 15.60 26.37 24.58
CA PRO A 146 16.30 26.87 23.39
C PRO A 146 17.56 27.73 23.67
N GLY A 147 18.21 28.23 22.60
CA GLY A 147 19.19 29.32 22.68
C GLY A 147 19.17 30.18 21.41
N LYS A 148 19.05 31.51 21.56
CA LYS A 148 19.21 32.51 20.48
C LYS A 148 20.57 33.17 20.65
N THR A 149 21.30 33.37 19.55
CA THR A 149 22.45 34.31 19.51
C THR A 149 22.30 35.18 18.26
N THR A 150 22.73 36.44 18.37
CA THR A 150 22.30 37.53 17.49
C THR A 150 23.47 38.12 16.69
N THR A 151 23.17 38.58 15.47
CA THR A 151 23.93 39.52 14.60
C THR A 151 25.46 39.44 14.47
N ARG A 152 25.92 39.35 13.22
CA ARG A 152 26.82 40.37 12.63
C ARG A 152 26.57 40.46 11.11
N PRO A 153 26.45 41.65 10.52
CA PRO A 153 26.31 41.82 9.07
C PRO A 153 27.69 41.86 8.39
N THR A 154 27.77 41.23 7.22
CA THR A 154 28.80 41.53 6.21
C THR A 154 28.07 41.65 4.88
N GLU A 155 28.10 42.83 4.28
CA GLU A 155 27.58 43.04 2.93
C GLU A 155 28.46 42.31 1.91
N GLN A 156 27.85 41.49 1.05
CA GLN A 156 28.37 41.29 -0.31
C GLN A 156 27.30 40.70 -1.22
N SER A 157 27.00 41.41 -2.31
CA SER A 157 26.21 40.96 -3.46
C SER A 157 24.83 40.35 -3.14
N GLU A 158 23.84 41.19 -2.84
CA GLU A 158 22.44 40.79 -3.07
C GLU A 158 22.22 40.45 -4.55
N SER A 159 22.08 39.17 -4.86
CA SER A 159 21.63 38.74 -6.18
C SER A 159 20.21 39.26 -6.42
N LYS A 160 19.85 39.52 -7.69
CA LYS A 160 18.46 39.91 -8.04
C LYS A 160 17.43 38.92 -7.49
N ALA A 161 17.79 37.64 -7.41
CA ALA A 161 17.00 36.60 -6.78
C ALA A 161 16.71 36.83 -5.28
N ALA A 162 17.69 37.29 -4.49
CA ALA A 162 17.51 37.54 -3.07
C ALA A 162 16.50 38.68 -2.81
N ARG A 163 16.55 39.74 -3.62
CA ARG A 163 15.58 40.86 -3.58
C ARG A 163 14.18 40.46 -4.02
N ILE A 164 14.04 39.67 -5.09
CA ILE A 164 12.71 39.18 -5.49
C ILE A 164 12.16 38.23 -4.42
N ALA A 165 13.01 37.42 -3.78
CA ALA A 165 12.59 36.54 -2.70
C ALA A 165 12.17 37.28 -1.42
N SER A 166 12.69 38.50 -1.12
CA SER A 166 12.25 39.26 0.06
C SER A 166 10.81 39.77 -0.08
N GLU A 167 10.42 40.17 -1.29
CA GLU A 167 9.08 40.69 -1.57
C GLU A 167 8.03 39.59 -1.73
N TYR A 168 8.38 38.50 -2.43
CA TYR A 168 7.39 37.49 -2.86
C TYR A 168 7.36 36.22 -1.99
N CYS A 169 8.31 36.01 -1.09
CA CYS A 169 8.43 34.73 -0.38
C CYS A 169 8.38 34.79 1.14
N TRP A 170 7.65 33.83 1.69
CA TRP A 170 7.42 33.70 3.12
C TRP A 170 8.74 33.57 3.88
N LYS A 171 8.88 34.33 4.98
CA LYS A 171 10.05 34.35 5.88
C LYS A 171 10.64 32.97 6.22
N SER A 172 9.80 31.95 6.31
CA SER A 172 10.14 30.55 6.66
C SER A 172 10.62 29.69 5.49
N PHE A 173 10.38 30.10 4.24
CA PHE A 173 10.74 29.39 3.01
C PHE A 173 11.69 30.18 2.09
N HIS A 174 12.17 31.35 2.56
CA HIS A 174 12.97 32.31 1.80
C HIS A 174 14.20 31.68 1.13
N GLY A 175 14.92 30.77 1.81
CA GLY A 175 16.08 30.07 1.24
C GLY A 175 15.72 29.13 0.07
N VAL A 176 14.64 28.34 0.19
CA VAL A 176 14.16 27.47 -0.89
C VAL A 176 13.65 28.30 -2.07
N CYS A 177 12.93 29.38 -1.76
CA CYS A 177 12.41 30.28 -2.78
C CYS A 177 13.52 31.02 -3.56
N THR A 178 14.53 31.55 -2.87
CA THR A 178 15.69 32.20 -3.50
C THR A 178 16.45 31.23 -4.41
N TYR A 179 16.53 29.95 -4.05
CA TYR A 179 17.11 28.91 -4.89
C TYR A 179 16.32 28.71 -6.20
N PHE A 180 14.99 28.57 -6.13
CA PHE A 180 14.15 28.47 -7.35
C PHE A 180 14.20 29.76 -8.19
N ILE A 181 14.15 30.93 -7.57
CA ILE A 181 14.21 32.22 -8.28
C ILE A 181 15.58 32.43 -8.95
N SER A 182 16.67 31.92 -8.36
CA SER A 182 18.00 31.89 -9.01
C SER A 182 18.03 30.92 -10.19
N TRP A 183 17.39 29.75 -10.08
CA TRP A 183 17.33 28.75 -11.14
C TRP A 183 16.68 29.27 -12.42
N PHE A 184 15.63 30.11 -12.31
CA PHE A 184 14.96 30.74 -13.46
C PHE A 184 15.64 32.03 -13.96
N GLN A 185 16.77 32.43 -13.38
CA GLN A 185 17.55 33.62 -13.78
C GLN A 185 18.92 33.29 -14.41
N ASN A 186 19.19 32.01 -14.66
CA ASN A 186 20.32 31.50 -15.44
C ASN A 186 19.79 30.84 -16.74
#